data_AF-A0A1A0XKQ3-F1
#
_entry.id   AF-A0A1A0XKQ3-F1
#
_cell.length_a   1.000
_cell.length_b   1.000
_cell.length_c   1.000
_cell.angle_alpha   90.00
_cell.angle_beta   90.00
_cell.angle_gamma   90.00
#
_symmetry.space_group_name_H-M   'P 1'
#
loop_
_entity.id
_entity.type
_entity.pdbx_description
1 polymer ?
#
loop_
_entity_poly.entity_id
_entity_poly.type
_entity_poly.pdbx_seq_one_letter_code
_entity_poly.pdbx_strand_id
1 'polypeptide(L)'
;MSDDASAVPGGDKDSGNNDKSGDNVHYLAGLDLHGRKVVVVGGGSVAQRRLPNLVAAGARVEVVAIDPTPAVESFPGVVVHKRAYVDGDLDGAWYAMACTDDPDVNAAVVAEAERRHTFCVRADEARWGSAVTPASGRHRDVQFGVLASGDHRLSAALRAAISRALADGSLDVDEQPHPPGVALVGGGPGDPDLITVRGLKLLMAADVVVADRLAPPELLASLGPQVEIIDAAKVPYGRAMKQEAINDVLTSKAKEGKFVVRFKGGDPYVYGRGFEELQACVAAGVPVTVVPGITSPISVPSSAGIPVTHRGVTHEVVIASGHVRPGHPDSLIDWSVLAQLRGTLVLMMAVERVDVFADALLAGGKPGDTPVAMIENGSLPTQRLIRTDLAHAGETAAREGLKPPAIVVIGAVAGFDDADAVAAFGDLDRARSAGDEARSAGDEARSARR
;
A
#
# COMPACT_ATOMS: atom_id res chain seq x y z
N MET A 1 -35.61 51.13 42.60
CA MET A 1 -35.14 52.33 41.87
C MET A 1 -33.71 52.00 41.47
N SER A 2 -33.54 51.33 40.32
CA SER A 2 -33.22 51.96 39.01
C SER A 2 -31.85 52.66 39.13
N ASP A 3 -30.76 52.19 38.53
CA ASP A 3 -30.50 52.18 37.09
C ASP A 3 -29.17 51.45 36.76
N ASP A 4 -28.81 51.52 35.49
CA ASP A 4 -28.32 50.49 34.59
C ASP A 4 -26.83 50.65 34.19
N ALA A 5 -26.33 49.62 33.48
CA ALA A 5 -25.20 49.57 32.54
C ALA A 5 -23.74 49.54 33.05
N SER A 6 -23.03 48.45 32.75
CA SER A 6 -22.30 48.32 31.46
C SER A 6 -21.27 47.16 31.41
N ALA A 7 -21.28 46.47 30.26
CA ALA A 7 -20.18 45.84 29.53
C ALA A 7 -19.45 44.60 30.11
N VAL A 8 -19.76 43.43 29.52
CA VAL A 8 -18.85 42.26 29.42
C VAL A 8 -18.59 42.01 27.93
N PRO A 9 -17.33 41.89 27.47
CA PRO A 9 -17.05 41.70 26.05
C PRO A 9 -17.02 40.22 25.65
N GLY A 10 -17.62 39.95 24.49
CA GLY A 10 -17.06 39.15 23.40
C GLY A 10 -16.83 37.66 23.65
N GLY A 11 -17.86 36.85 23.35
CA GLY A 11 -17.69 35.42 23.10
C GLY A 11 -17.01 35.19 21.75
N ASP A 12 -15.86 34.52 21.78
CA ASP A 12 -15.22 33.94 20.60
C ASP A 12 -16.08 32.77 20.12
N LYS A 13 -16.76 32.96 18.98
CA LYS A 13 -17.38 31.88 18.23
C LYS A 13 -16.31 31.27 17.36
N ASP A 14 -15.68 30.23 17.89
CA ASP A 14 -14.81 29.32 17.17
C ASP A 14 -15.67 28.52 16.17
N SER A 15 -15.93 29.11 15.00
CA SER A 15 -16.58 28.42 13.88
C SER A 15 -15.54 27.58 13.15
N GLY A 16 -15.25 26.41 13.72
CA GLY A 16 -14.45 25.36 13.08
C GLY A 16 -15.16 24.85 11.82
N ASN A 17 -14.87 25.49 10.69
CA ASN A 17 -15.17 24.97 9.36
C ASN A 17 -14.23 23.78 9.11
N ASN A 18 -14.67 22.59 9.55
CA ASN A 18 -13.88 21.38 9.39
C ASN A 18 -14.09 20.84 7.97
N ASP A 19 -13.27 21.34 7.06
CA ASP A 19 -13.10 20.85 5.70
C ASP A 19 -12.65 19.37 5.74
N LYS A 20 -13.61 18.44 5.65
CA LYS A 20 -13.34 17.01 5.52
C LYS A 20 -13.01 16.68 4.05
N SER A 21 -11.90 17.22 3.56
CA SER A 21 -11.32 16.97 2.24
C SER A 21 -10.21 15.89 2.27
N GLY A 22 -10.26 14.99 3.25
CA GLY A 22 -9.44 13.77 3.25
C GLY A 22 -10.21 12.62 2.63
N ASP A 23 -9.64 11.96 1.62
CA ASP A 23 -10.11 10.68 1.08
C ASP A 23 -10.33 9.70 2.24
N ASN A 24 -11.58 9.60 2.70
CA ASN A 24 -11.89 8.92 3.94
C ASN A 24 -11.91 7.41 3.64
N VAL A 25 -10.77 6.75 3.84
CA VAL A 25 -10.65 5.31 3.60
C VAL A 25 -11.54 4.57 4.59
N HIS A 26 -12.61 3.97 4.07
CA HIS A 26 -13.53 3.17 4.87
C HIS A 26 -12.90 1.83 5.25
N TYR A 27 -12.92 1.49 6.54
CA TYR A 27 -12.57 0.16 7.02
C TYR A 27 -13.70 -0.83 6.71
N LEU A 28 -13.41 -1.89 5.94
CA LEU A 28 -14.37 -2.94 5.66
C LEU A 28 -14.50 -3.88 6.86
N ALA A 29 -15.61 -3.77 7.59
CA ALA A 29 -15.94 -4.62 8.73
C ALA A 29 -17.26 -5.37 8.51
N GLY A 30 -17.34 -6.59 9.05
CA GLY A 30 -18.61 -7.29 9.23
C GLY A 30 -19.28 -6.88 10.54
N LEU A 31 -20.58 -6.58 10.50
CA LEU A 31 -21.37 -6.28 11.70
C LEU A 31 -22.20 -7.49 12.10
N ASP A 32 -22.06 -7.93 13.35
CA ASP A 32 -23.02 -8.84 13.96
C ASP A 32 -24.25 -8.02 14.40
N LEU A 33 -25.38 -8.21 13.70
CA LEU A 33 -26.63 -7.53 13.97
C LEU A 33 -27.66 -8.45 14.63
N HIS A 34 -27.29 -9.69 14.99
CA HIS A 34 -28.25 -10.65 15.52
C HIS A 34 -28.89 -10.14 16.82
N GLY A 35 -30.21 -9.97 16.80
CA GLY A 35 -30.97 -9.43 17.92
C GLY A 35 -30.67 -7.96 18.25
N ARG A 36 -29.90 -7.23 17.44
CA ARG A 36 -29.57 -5.81 17.68
C ARG A 36 -30.58 -4.89 17.03
N LYS A 37 -30.89 -3.75 17.66
CA LYS A 37 -31.80 -2.74 17.11
C LYS A 37 -31.11 -2.02 15.94
N VAL A 38 -31.81 -1.97 14.81
CA VAL A 38 -31.41 -1.22 13.61
C VAL A 38 -32.55 -0.31 13.18
N VAL A 39 -32.26 0.98 12.99
CA VAL A 39 -33.27 1.97 12.60
C VAL A 39 -33.07 2.38 11.14
N VAL A 40 -34.13 2.31 10.35
CA VAL A 40 -34.15 2.79 8.96
C VAL A 40 -35.12 3.95 8.87
N VAL A 41 -34.63 5.13 8.52
CA VAL A 41 -35.45 6.34 8.39
C VAL A 41 -35.75 6.56 6.91
N GLY A 42 -37.03 6.52 6.55
CA GLY A 42 -37.51 6.52 5.16
C GLY A 42 -38.12 5.17 4.75
N GLY A 43 -39.20 5.23 3.96
CA GLY A 43 -39.98 4.06 3.55
C GLY A 43 -40.05 3.83 2.05
N GLY A 44 -39.17 4.48 1.29
CA GLY A 44 -39.10 4.41 -0.17
C GLY A 44 -38.34 3.20 -0.71
N SER A 45 -38.04 3.25 -2.01
CA SER A 45 -37.34 2.15 -2.72
C SER A 45 -35.93 1.87 -2.19
N VAL A 46 -35.25 2.88 -1.63
CA VAL A 46 -33.94 2.73 -1.00
C VAL A 46 -34.05 1.82 0.22
N ALA A 47 -34.96 2.14 1.15
CA ALA A 47 -35.22 1.33 2.33
C ALA A 47 -35.61 -0.10 1.94
N GLN A 48 -36.54 -0.25 1.01
CA GLN A 48 -37.00 -1.56 0.50
C GLN A 48 -35.84 -2.47 0.04
N ARG A 49 -34.80 -1.92 -0.60
CA ARG A 49 -33.63 -2.68 -1.05
C ARG A 49 -32.69 -3.09 0.09
N ARG A 50 -32.73 -2.41 1.24
CA ARG A 50 -31.84 -2.68 2.39
C ARG A 50 -32.44 -3.68 3.39
N LEU A 51 -33.77 -3.67 3.56
CA LEU A 51 -34.46 -4.52 4.53
C LEU A 51 -34.12 -6.02 4.44
N PRO A 52 -34.07 -6.67 3.25
CA PRO A 52 -33.81 -8.11 3.17
C PRO A 52 -32.50 -8.52 3.85
N ASN A 53 -31.43 -7.75 3.65
CA ASN A 53 -30.12 -8.08 4.20
C ASN A 53 -30.06 -7.85 5.70
N LEU A 54 -30.72 -6.80 6.21
CA LEU A 54 -30.79 -6.53 7.65
C LEU A 54 -31.57 -7.62 8.39
N VAL A 55 -32.73 -8.02 7.86
CA VAL A 55 -33.56 -9.08 8.43
C VAL A 55 -32.84 -10.43 8.35
N ALA A 56 -32.17 -10.74 7.22
CA ALA A 56 -31.38 -11.97 7.08
C ALA A 56 -30.19 -12.04 8.05
N ALA A 57 -29.64 -10.89 8.47
CA ALA A 57 -28.63 -10.80 9.51
C ALA A 57 -29.19 -10.94 10.95
N GLY A 58 -30.51 -11.13 11.10
CA GLY A 58 -31.19 -11.27 12.39
C GLY A 58 -31.39 -9.95 13.14
N ALA A 59 -31.31 -8.80 12.46
CA ALA A 59 -31.54 -7.50 13.07
C ALA A 59 -33.00 -7.34 13.54
N ARG A 60 -33.19 -6.64 14.67
CA ARG A 60 -34.49 -6.08 15.05
C ARG A 60 -34.67 -4.75 14.33
N VAL A 61 -35.28 -4.81 13.15
CA VAL A 61 -35.38 -3.65 12.27
C VAL A 61 -36.63 -2.83 12.60
N GLU A 62 -36.42 -1.54 12.84
CA GLU A 62 -37.48 -0.54 12.98
C GLU A 62 -37.38 0.47 11.84
N VAL A 63 -38.48 0.67 11.12
CA VAL A 63 -38.57 1.67 10.05
C VAL A 63 -39.39 2.86 10.55
N VAL A 64 -38.86 4.08 10.41
CA VAL A 64 -39.59 5.32 10.69
C VAL A 64 -39.81 6.06 9.38
N ALA A 65 -41.07 6.21 8.96
CA ALA A 65 -41.41 6.86 7.70
C ALA A 65 -42.79 7.51 7.75
N ILE A 66 -42.96 8.69 7.12
CA ILE A 66 -44.25 9.38 7.05
C ILE A 66 -45.23 8.59 6.18
N ASP A 67 -44.78 8.18 5.00
CA ASP A 67 -45.57 7.44 4.01
C ASP A 67 -44.73 6.28 3.44
N PRO A 68 -44.66 5.14 4.14
CA PRO A 68 -43.90 4.00 3.66
C PRO A 68 -44.61 3.31 2.49
N THR A 69 -43.83 2.87 1.51
CA THR A 69 -44.37 2.09 0.40
C THR A 69 -45.01 0.79 0.91
N PRO A 70 -46.06 0.25 0.25
CA PRO A 70 -46.71 -1.00 0.67
C PRO A 70 -45.72 -2.16 0.84
N ALA A 71 -44.66 -2.20 0.03
CA ALA A 71 -43.61 -3.21 0.10
C ALA A 71 -42.75 -3.12 1.37
N VAL A 72 -42.53 -1.91 1.90
CA VAL A 72 -41.85 -1.70 3.18
C VAL A 72 -42.81 -1.98 4.34
N GLU A 73 -44.06 -1.53 4.25
CA GLU A 73 -45.08 -1.75 5.28
C GLU A 73 -45.37 -3.23 5.54
N SER A 74 -45.43 -4.02 4.47
CA SER A 74 -45.72 -5.45 4.56
C SER A 74 -44.46 -6.31 4.71
N PHE A 75 -43.28 -5.72 4.92
CA PHE A 75 -42.03 -6.47 4.94
C PHE A 75 -41.95 -7.34 6.22
N PRO A 76 -41.77 -8.67 6.11
CA PRO A 76 -41.77 -9.55 7.27
C PRO A 76 -40.55 -9.29 8.17
N GLY A 77 -40.75 -9.29 9.49
CA GLY A 77 -39.69 -9.11 10.48
C GLY A 77 -39.25 -7.67 10.73
N VAL A 78 -40.04 -6.69 10.26
CA VAL A 78 -39.79 -5.25 10.44
C VAL A 78 -40.94 -4.62 11.22
N VAL A 79 -40.64 -3.70 12.13
CA VAL A 79 -41.63 -2.86 12.80
C VAL A 79 -41.67 -1.51 12.11
N VAL A 80 -42.84 -1.07 11.63
CA VAL A 80 -42.99 0.17 10.87
C VAL A 80 -43.75 1.22 11.68
N HIS A 81 -43.10 2.36 11.91
CA HIS A 81 -43.65 3.53 12.58
C HIS A 81 -44.04 4.58 11.52
N LYS A 82 -45.34 4.71 11.27
CA LYS A 82 -45.90 5.64 10.28
C LYS A 82 -45.96 7.08 10.82
N ARG A 83 -44.81 7.74 10.90
CA ARG A 83 -44.67 9.12 11.38
C ARG A 83 -43.36 9.75 10.91
N ALA A 84 -43.24 11.06 11.11
CA ALA A 84 -41.97 11.75 10.95
C ALA A 84 -40.94 11.26 11.98
N TYR A 85 -39.67 11.32 11.57
CA TYR A 85 -38.53 11.10 12.45
C TYR A 85 -38.43 12.20 13.50
N VAL A 86 -38.08 11.81 14.72
CA VAL A 86 -37.84 12.72 15.86
C VAL A 86 -36.55 12.34 16.57
N ASP A 87 -35.86 13.33 17.15
CA ASP A 87 -34.68 13.08 17.97
C ASP A 87 -35.07 12.16 19.15
N GLY A 88 -34.31 11.08 19.32
CA GLY A 88 -34.63 9.99 20.24
C GLY A 88 -34.91 8.67 19.55
N ASP A 89 -35.29 8.67 18.28
CA ASP A 89 -35.65 7.44 17.55
C ASP A 89 -34.49 6.43 17.46
N LEU A 90 -33.24 6.91 17.50
CA LEU A 90 -32.05 6.06 17.48
C LEU A 90 -31.71 5.46 18.86
N ASP A 91 -32.61 5.55 19.86
CA ASP A 91 -32.30 5.10 21.22
C ASP A 91 -32.02 3.61 21.26
N GLY A 92 -30.83 3.25 21.72
CA GLY A 92 -30.33 1.87 21.76
C GLY A 92 -30.06 1.25 20.38
N ALA A 93 -30.05 2.05 19.31
CA ALA A 93 -29.72 1.58 17.97
C ALA A 93 -28.20 1.35 17.83
N TRP A 94 -27.83 0.20 17.28
CA TRP A 94 -26.44 -0.11 16.95
C TRP A 94 -26.06 0.36 15.54
N TYR A 95 -27.05 0.44 14.67
CA TYR A 95 -26.89 0.81 13.27
C TYR A 95 -28.11 1.60 12.79
N ALA A 96 -27.88 2.66 12.02
CA ALA A 96 -28.92 3.51 11.46
C ALA A 96 -28.74 3.69 9.95
N MET A 97 -29.84 3.91 9.22
CA MET A 97 -29.81 4.26 7.81
C MET A 97 -30.75 5.42 7.51
N ALA A 98 -30.18 6.56 7.10
CA ALA A 98 -30.91 7.71 6.58
C ALA A 98 -31.19 7.49 5.08
N CYS A 99 -32.44 7.14 4.76
CA CYS A 99 -32.91 6.72 3.45
C CYS A 99 -34.12 7.54 2.96
N THR A 100 -34.21 8.81 3.38
CA THR A 100 -35.28 9.72 2.95
C THR A 100 -34.86 10.54 1.72
N ASP A 101 -35.85 11.09 1.02
CA ASP A 101 -35.62 12.07 -0.05
C ASP A 101 -35.44 13.50 0.49
N ASP A 102 -35.49 13.68 1.82
CA ASP A 102 -35.33 14.96 2.51
C ASP A 102 -33.91 15.08 3.11
N PRO A 103 -33.04 15.94 2.55
CA PRO A 103 -31.67 16.09 3.01
C PRO A 103 -31.55 16.57 4.46
N ASP A 104 -32.51 17.36 4.95
CA ASP A 104 -32.49 17.91 6.31
C ASP A 104 -32.83 16.82 7.33
N VAL A 105 -33.78 15.95 7.01
CA VAL A 105 -34.07 14.75 7.80
C VAL A 105 -32.85 13.83 7.82
N ASN A 106 -32.23 13.59 6.66
CA ASN A 106 -31.02 12.74 6.60
C ASN A 106 -29.87 13.32 7.44
N ALA A 107 -29.67 14.64 7.42
CA ALA A 107 -28.67 15.32 8.24
C ALA A 107 -28.98 15.22 9.74
N ALA A 108 -30.26 15.35 10.13
CA ALA A 108 -30.69 15.21 11.52
C ALA A 108 -30.43 13.78 12.06
N VAL A 109 -30.72 12.76 11.26
CA VAL A 109 -30.44 11.34 11.60
C VAL A 109 -28.96 11.10 11.81
N VAL A 110 -28.11 11.60 10.90
CA VAL A 110 -26.65 11.49 11.04
C VAL A 110 -26.16 12.21 12.29
N ALA A 111 -26.66 13.41 12.56
CA ALA A 111 -26.26 14.18 13.73
C ALA A 111 -26.65 13.50 15.05
N GLU A 112 -27.84 12.90 15.15
CA GLU A 112 -28.23 12.10 16.31
C GLU A 112 -27.35 10.85 16.44
N ALA A 113 -27.11 10.14 15.34
CA ALA A 113 -26.30 8.93 15.34
C ALA A 113 -24.88 9.19 15.86
N GLU A 114 -24.27 10.31 15.45
CA GLU A 114 -22.95 10.73 15.93
C GLU A 114 -22.96 11.00 17.44
N ARG A 115 -23.95 11.74 17.95
CA ARG A 115 -24.09 12.01 19.39
C ARG A 115 -24.28 10.73 20.22
N ARG A 116 -24.82 9.67 19.62
CA ARG A 116 -25.15 8.40 20.28
C ARG A 116 -24.15 7.28 20.02
N HIS A 117 -23.08 7.55 19.27
CA HIS A 117 -22.10 6.55 18.84
C HIS A 117 -22.74 5.38 18.07
N THR A 118 -23.77 5.68 17.28
CA THR A 118 -24.44 4.74 16.38
C THR A 118 -23.86 4.89 14.97
N PHE A 119 -23.41 3.80 14.35
CA PHE A 119 -22.97 3.85 12.95
C PHE A 119 -24.16 4.16 12.02
N CYS A 120 -24.01 5.16 11.16
CA CYS A 120 -25.08 5.62 10.29
C CYS A 120 -24.67 5.67 8.83
N VAL A 121 -25.46 5.02 7.98
CA VAL A 121 -25.38 5.17 6.52
C VAL A 121 -26.29 6.30 6.08
N ARG A 122 -25.76 7.19 5.26
CA ARG A 122 -26.54 8.22 4.57
C ARG A 122 -26.64 7.88 3.08
N ALA A 123 -27.86 7.67 2.59
CA ALA A 123 -28.08 7.05 1.28
C ALA A 123 -27.97 7.99 0.08
N ASP A 124 -28.30 9.28 0.27
CA ASP A 124 -28.17 10.35 -0.74
C ASP A 124 -26.71 10.79 -0.90
N GLU A 125 -25.97 10.88 0.21
CA GLU A 125 -24.59 11.37 0.19
C GLU A 125 -23.70 10.64 1.21
N ALA A 126 -23.04 9.58 0.74
CA ALA A 126 -22.31 8.63 1.57
C ALA A 126 -21.19 9.26 2.44
N ARG A 127 -20.53 10.32 1.95
CA ARG A 127 -19.40 10.98 2.65
C ARG A 127 -19.76 11.58 4.01
N TRP A 128 -21.04 11.87 4.23
CA TRP A 128 -21.53 12.43 5.50
C TRP A 128 -22.03 11.37 6.48
N GLY A 129 -22.11 10.10 6.07
CA GLY A 129 -22.37 8.99 6.99
C GLY A 129 -21.09 8.55 7.72
N SER A 130 -21.25 8.01 8.92
CA SER A 130 -20.16 7.33 9.65
C SER A 130 -19.92 5.90 9.15
N ALA A 131 -20.81 5.38 8.30
CA ALA A 131 -20.69 4.07 7.67
C ALA A 131 -21.14 4.10 6.20
N VAL A 132 -20.62 3.15 5.41
CA VAL A 132 -21.05 2.89 4.04
C VAL A 132 -21.48 1.44 3.88
N THR A 133 -22.48 1.18 3.03
CA THR A 133 -22.88 -0.19 2.69
C THR A 133 -22.06 -0.69 1.50
N PRO A 134 -21.20 -1.72 1.68
CA PRO A 134 -20.43 -2.28 0.58
C PRO A 134 -21.32 -2.94 -0.48
N ALA A 135 -20.83 -3.02 -1.71
CA ALA A 135 -21.43 -3.90 -2.70
C ALA A 135 -21.14 -5.35 -2.30
N SER A 136 -22.11 -6.04 -1.72
CA SER A 136 -21.93 -7.37 -1.12
C SER A 136 -22.50 -8.49 -1.97
N GLY A 137 -21.86 -9.66 -1.90
CA GLY A 137 -22.31 -10.89 -2.53
C GLY A 137 -22.14 -12.07 -1.59
N ARG A 138 -22.84 -13.17 -1.91
CA ARG A 138 -22.73 -14.43 -1.20
C ARG A 138 -22.65 -15.57 -2.21
N HIS A 139 -21.81 -16.56 -1.91
CA HIS A 139 -21.73 -17.81 -2.65
C HIS A 139 -21.48 -18.95 -1.65
N ARG A 140 -22.42 -19.90 -1.54
CA ARG A 140 -22.44 -20.93 -0.49
C ARG A 140 -22.29 -20.29 0.91
N ASP A 141 -21.26 -20.68 1.65
CA ASP A 141 -20.98 -20.22 3.01
C ASP A 141 -20.07 -18.97 3.04
N VAL A 142 -19.64 -18.48 1.88
CA VAL A 142 -18.77 -17.29 1.77
C VAL A 142 -19.60 -16.04 1.52
N GLN A 143 -19.37 -15.01 2.33
CA GLN A 143 -19.85 -13.65 2.09
C GLN A 143 -18.65 -12.75 1.76
N PHE A 144 -18.82 -11.84 0.82
CA PHE A 144 -17.81 -10.85 0.45
C PHE A 144 -18.42 -9.47 0.26
N GLY A 145 -17.60 -8.43 0.38
CA GLY A 145 -17.98 -7.04 0.18
C GLY A 145 -16.92 -6.28 -0.61
N VAL A 146 -17.35 -5.35 -1.47
CA VAL A 146 -16.48 -4.48 -2.25
C VAL A 146 -16.73 -3.02 -1.87
N LEU A 147 -15.65 -2.31 -1.52
CA LEU A 147 -15.62 -0.86 -1.34
C LEU A 147 -14.57 -0.29 -2.31
N ALA A 148 -14.99 0.59 -3.21
CA ALA A 148 -14.11 1.26 -4.16
C ALA A 148 -14.11 2.77 -3.96
N SER A 149 -13.86 3.22 -2.72
CA SER A 149 -13.66 4.63 -2.34
C SER A 149 -14.66 5.62 -2.98
N GLY A 150 -15.96 5.29 -2.94
CA GLY A 150 -17.03 6.14 -3.50
C GLY A 150 -17.45 5.80 -4.94
N ASP A 151 -16.69 5.00 -5.69
CA ASP A 151 -17.11 4.51 -7.01
C ASP A 151 -18.11 3.34 -6.86
N HIS A 152 -19.39 3.70 -6.77
CA HIS A 152 -20.49 2.74 -6.69
C HIS A 152 -20.61 1.87 -7.95
N ARG A 153 -20.21 2.35 -9.13
CA ARG A 153 -20.31 1.59 -10.39
C ARG A 153 -19.24 0.51 -10.44
N LEU A 154 -17.99 0.86 -10.10
CA LEU A 154 -16.89 -0.10 -9.98
C LEU A 154 -17.19 -1.14 -8.90
N SER A 155 -17.67 -0.70 -7.72
CA SER A 155 -18.06 -1.62 -6.65
C SER A 155 -19.12 -2.63 -7.11
N ALA A 156 -20.14 -2.18 -7.85
CA ALA A 156 -21.19 -3.05 -8.37
C ALA A 156 -20.68 -4.01 -9.47
N ALA A 157 -19.80 -3.53 -10.36
CA ALA A 157 -19.21 -4.32 -11.43
C ALA A 157 -18.28 -5.42 -10.88
N LEU A 158 -17.41 -5.08 -9.92
CA LEU A 158 -16.52 -6.03 -9.24
C LEU A 158 -17.32 -7.07 -8.47
N ARG A 159 -18.35 -6.66 -7.71
CA ARG A 159 -19.25 -7.60 -7.03
C ARG A 159 -19.86 -8.60 -8.02
N ALA A 160 -20.34 -8.12 -9.18
CA ALA A 160 -20.92 -9.00 -10.20
C ALA A 160 -19.88 -9.95 -10.81
N ALA A 161 -18.66 -9.47 -11.08
CA ALA A 161 -17.57 -10.27 -11.62
C ALA A 161 -17.14 -11.37 -10.63
N ILE A 162 -16.96 -11.04 -9.34
CA ILE A 162 -16.62 -11.99 -8.29
C ILE A 162 -17.74 -13.03 -8.13
N SER A 163 -19.01 -12.59 -8.09
CA SER A 163 -20.14 -13.53 -8.05
C SER A 163 -20.15 -14.50 -9.22
N ARG A 164 -19.84 -14.03 -10.44
CA ARG A 164 -19.77 -14.89 -11.63
C ARG A 164 -18.62 -15.90 -11.52
N ALA A 165 -17.43 -15.42 -11.18
CA ALA A 165 -16.22 -16.22 -11.07
C ALA A 165 -16.32 -17.30 -9.98
N LEU A 166 -17.02 -17.01 -8.87
CA LEU A 166 -17.34 -18.00 -7.85
C LEU A 166 -18.37 -19.03 -8.33
N ALA A 167 -19.34 -18.61 -9.15
CA ALA A 167 -20.40 -19.48 -9.64
C ALA A 167 -19.93 -20.43 -10.76
N ASP A 168 -19.04 -19.99 -11.63
CA ASP A 168 -18.48 -20.79 -12.73
C ASP A 168 -17.18 -21.52 -12.35
N GLY A 169 -16.65 -21.28 -11.15
CA GLY A 169 -15.43 -21.91 -10.63
C GLY A 169 -14.14 -21.34 -11.22
N SER A 170 -14.18 -20.22 -11.94
CA SER A 170 -12.96 -19.56 -12.43
C SER A 170 -12.18 -18.85 -11.32
N LEU A 171 -12.83 -18.58 -10.18
CA LEU A 171 -12.18 -18.12 -8.96
C LEU A 171 -11.82 -19.32 -8.10
N ASP A 172 -10.66 -19.92 -8.39
CA ASP A 172 -10.14 -21.03 -7.61
C ASP A 172 -9.51 -20.51 -6.31
N VAL A 173 -9.95 -21.06 -5.19
CA VAL A 173 -9.33 -20.82 -3.88
C VAL A 173 -8.46 -22.05 -3.66
N ASP A 174 -7.30 -22.05 -4.32
CA ASP A 174 -6.43 -23.22 -4.35
C ASP A 174 -5.83 -23.43 -2.95
N GLU A 175 -6.51 -24.27 -2.16
CA GLU A 175 -6.03 -24.80 -0.88
C GLU A 175 -5.04 -25.97 -1.09
N GLN A 176 -4.72 -26.36 -2.34
CA GLN A 176 -3.74 -27.42 -2.57
C GLN A 176 -2.40 -26.97 -2.00
N PRO A 177 -1.89 -27.64 -0.94
CA PRO A 177 -0.60 -27.29 -0.37
C PRO A 177 0.45 -27.45 -1.46
N HIS A 178 1.30 -26.44 -1.64
CA HIS A 178 2.47 -26.64 -2.48
C HIS A 178 3.28 -27.82 -1.94
N PRO A 179 3.87 -28.64 -2.82
CA PRO A 179 4.73 -29.72 -2.37
C PRO A 179 5.87 -29.15 -1.50
N PRO A 180 6.33 -29.89 -0.47
CA PRO A 180 7.39 -29.43 0.42
C PRO A 180 8.64 -29.02 -0.36
N GLY A 181 9.24 -27.91 0.03
CA GLY A 181 10.40 -27.35 -0.68
C GLY A 181 10.67 -25.90 -0.32
N VAL A 182 11.68 -25.33 -0.97
CA VAL A 182 12.07 -23.94 -0.78
C VAL A 182 11.89 -23.16 -2.08
N ALA A 183 11.25 -22.00 -2.00
CA ALA A 183 11.22 -21.01 -3.06
C ALA A 183 12.07 -19.79 -2.66
N LEU A 184 13.15 -19.52 -3.39
CA LEU A 184 13.91 -18.27 -3.28
C LEU A 184 13.20 -17.22 -4.14
N VAL A 185 12.59 -16.21 -3.51
CA VAL A 185 11.77 -15.23 -4.21
C VAL A 185 12.36 -13.83 -4.05
N GLY A 186 12.66 -13.19 -5.18
CA GLY A 186 13.00 -11.77 -5.23
C GLY A 186 11.75 -10.89 -5.11
N GLY A 187 11.70 -10.08 -4.07
CA GLY A 187 10.60 -9.15 -3.76
C GLY A 187 10.69 -7.81 -4.48
N GLY A 188 11.77 -7.54 -5.23
CA GLY A 188 11.96 -6.24 -5.87
C GLY A 188 12.60 -5.18 -4.97
N PRO A 189 12.79 -3.95 -5.47
CA PRO A 189 13.61 -2.93 -4.82
C PRO A 189 12.97 -2.28 -3.57
N GLY A 190 11.66 -2.40 -3.40
CA GLY A 190 10.93 -1.79 -2.28
C GLY A 190 9.41 -1.79 -2.52
N ASP A 191 8.96 -1.15 -3.60
CA ASP A 191 7.55 -1.09 -4.00
C ASP A 191 6.95 -2.51 -4.14
N PRO A 192 5.85 -2.82 -3.42
CA PRO A 192 5.21 -4.13 -3.47
C PRO A 192 4.75 -4.53 -4.87
N ASP A 193 4.41 -3.58 -5.74
CA ASP A 193 3.92 -3.86 -7.10
C ASP A 193 5.04 -4.28 -8.06
N LEU A 194 6.31 -4.10 -7.64
CA LEU A 194 7.48 -4.55 -8.40
C LEU A 194 7.87 -6.02 -8.09
N ILE A 195 7.10 -6.73 -7.26
CA ILE A 195 7.20 -8.18 -7.18
C ILE A 195 6.74 -8.82 -8.51
N THR A 196 7.37 -9.91 -8.93
CA THR A 196 6.90 -10.64 -10.11
C THR A 196 5.60 -11.38 -9.80
N VAL A 197 4.75 -11.58 -10.82
CA VAL A 197 3.50 -12.37 -10.68
C VAL A 197 3.78 -13.77 -10.10
N ARG A 198 4.87 -14.42 -10.51
CA ARG A 198 5.28 -15.73 -9.97
C ARG A 198 5.72 -15.61 -8.51
N GLY A 199 6.45 -14.55 -8.16
CA GLY A 199 6.91 -14.30 -6.80
C GLY A 199 5.74 -14.12 -5.85
N LEU A 200 4.77 -13.30 -6.23
CA LEU A 200 3.55 -13.07 -5.45
C LEU A 200 2.75 -14.36 -5.24
N LYS A 201 2.55 -15.15 -6.31
CA LYS A 201 1.84 -16.44 -6.22
C LYS A 201 2.48 -17.39 -5.22
N LEU A 202 3.80 -17.56 -5.26
CA LEU A 202 4.49 -18.46 -4.32
C LEU A 202 4.50 -17.88 -2.90
N LEU A 203 4.66 -16.57 -2.74
CA LEU A 203 4.61 -15.90 -1.44
C LEU A 203 3.26 -16.09 -0.75
N MET A 204 2.15 -15.93 -1.48
CA MET A 204 0.79 -16.10 -0.95
C MET A 204 0.46 -17.55 -0.57
N ALA A 205 1.17 -18.52 -1.14
CA ALA A 205 0.93 -19.93 -0.93
C ALA A 205 1.94 -20.58 0.07
N ALA A 206 2.77 -19.76 0.71
CA ALA A 206 3.79 -20.21 1.67
C ALA A 206 3.19 -20.69 2.99
N ASP A 207 3.71 -21.78 3.55
CA ASP A 207 3.47 -22.15 4.94
C ASP A 207 4.38 -21.36 5.89
N VAL A 208 5.61 -21.08 5.43
CA VAL A 208 6.64 -20.36 6.17
C VAL A 208 7.30 -19.35 5.27
N VAL A 209 7.46 -18.11 5.74
CA VAL A 209 8.21 -17.06 5.04
C VAL A 209 9.43 -16.69 5.86
N VAL A 210 10.63 -16.94 5.33
CA VAL A 210 11.90 -16.49 5.89
C VAL A 210 12.31 -15.20 5.20
N ALA A 211 12.00 -14.06 5.81
CA ALA A 211 12.16 -12.74 5.21
C ALA A 211 13.51 -12.09 5.55
N ASP A 212 14.17 -11.52 4.54
CA ASP A 212 15.29 -10.60 4.74
C ASP A 212 14.82 -9.19 5.15
N ARG A 213 15.70 -8.43 5.79
CA ARG A 213 15.45 -7.04 6.21
C ARG A 213 14.96 -6.13 5.08
N LEU A 214 15.41 -6.37 3.85
CA LEU A 214 15.11 -5.54 2.67
C LEU A 214 13.94 -6.08 1.85
N ALA A 215 13.29 -7.17 2.27
CA ALA A 215 12.11 -7.64 1.59
C ALA A 215 10.93 -6.69 1.85
N PRO A 216 10.04 -6.42 0.86
CA PRO A 216 8.92 -5.49 1.02
C PRO A 216 8.03 -5.85 2.22
N PRO A 217 7.94 -5.00 3.26
CA PRO A 217 7.20 -5.33 4.47
C PRO A 217 5.68 -5.34 4.26
N GLU A 218 5.19 -4.56 3.29
CA GLU A 218 3.76 -4.49 2.94
C GLU A 218 3.23 -5.83 2.42
N LEU A 219 4.04 -6.58 1.67
CA LEU A 219 3.70 -7.92 1.20
C LEU A 219 3.77 -8.98 2.32
N LEU A 220 4.54 -8.74 3.38
CA LEU A 220 4.51 -9.60 4.57
C LEU A 220 3.24 -9.34 5.40
N ALA A 221 2.79 -8.09 5.47
CA ALA A 221 1.59 -7.70 6.19
C ALA A 221 0.29 -8.21 5.55
N SER A 222 0.31 -8.55 4.25
CA SER A 222 -0.84 -9.12 3.53
C SER A 222 -0.97 -10.65 3.67
N LEU A 223 0.01 -11.32 4.28
CA LEU A 223 -0.01 -12.77 4.48
C LEU A 223 -1.08 -13.17 5.51
N GLY A 224 -1.66 -14.36 5.29
CA GLY A 224 -2.65 -14.91 6.21
C GLY A 224 -2.04 -15.25 7.59
N PRO A 225 -2.85 -15.23 8.67
CA PRO A 225 -2.37 -15.48 10.03
C PRO A 225 -1.80 -16.90 10.26
N GLN A 226 -2.08 -17.83 9.35
CA GLN A 226 -1.54 -19.19 9.36
C GLN A 226 -0.08 -19.28 8.90
N VAL A 227 0.44 -18.24 8.23
CA VAL A 227 1.79 -18.24 7.66
C VAL A 227 2.81 -17.91 8.76
N GLU A 228 3.76 -18.79 9.00
CA GLU A 228 4.85 -18.56 9.96
C GLU A 228 5.88 -17.58 9.35
N ILE A 229 6.00 -16.37 9.89
CA ILE A 229 6.98 -15.38 9.42
C ILE A 229 8.22 -15.39 10.31
N ILE A 230 9.38 -15.67 9.71
CA ILE A 230 10.69 -15.71 10.37
C ILE A 230 11.56 -14.57 9.83
N ASP A 231 11.97 -13.66 10.71
CA ASP A 231 12.88 -12.56 10.38
C ASP A 231 14.33 -13.06 10.37
N ALA A 232 14.94 -13.11 9.19
CA ALA A 232 16.31 -13.59 9.00
C ALA A 232 17.35 -12.70 9.71
N ALA A 233 17.06 -11.43 9.96
CA ALA A 233 17.99 -10.53 10.65
C ALA A 233 18.07 -10.81 12.16
N LYS A 234 17.01 -11.39 12.73
CA LYS A 234 16.88 -11.74 14.16
C LYS A 234 17.35 -13.15 14.49
N VAL A 235 17.78 -13.92 13.49
CA VAL A 235 18.41 -15.23 13.72
C VAL A 235 19.67 -15.01 14.58
N PRO A 236 19.80 -15.66 15.75
CA PRO A 236 20.94 -15.49 16.64
C PRO A 236 22.26 -15.85 15.93
N TYR A 237 23.41 -15.53 16.53
CA TYR A 237 24.79 -15.77 16.05
C TYR A 237 25.47 -14.65 15.23
N GLY A 238 26.81 -14.74 15.09
CA GLY A 238 27.66 -13.80 14.33
C GLY A 238 27.49 -13.96 12.81
N ARG A 239 27.91 -12.97 12.00
CA ARG A 239 27.52 -12.84 10.58
C ARG A 239 27.73 -14.08 9.68
N ALA A 240 28.81 -14.85 9.87
CA ALA A 240 29.02 -16.11 9.15
C ALA A 240 28.04 -17.20 9.62
N MET A 241 27.93 -17.39 10.94
CA MET A 241 26.96 -18.28 11.56
C MET A 241 25.50 -17.91 11.25
N LYS A 242 25.21 -16.62 10.99
CA LYS A 242 23.86 -16.18 10.57
C LYS A 242 23.44 -16.81 9.25
N GLN A 243 24.35 -16.98 8.30
CA GLN A 243 23.96 -17.59 7.01
C GLN A 243 23.72 -19.09 7.16
N GLU A 244 24.58 -19.80 7.88
CA GLU A 244 24.37 -21.22 8.18
C GLU A 244 23.04 -21.42 8.92
N ALA A 245 22.75 -20.58 9.91
CA ALA A 245 21.49 -20.64 10.63
C ALA A 245 20.27 -20.36 9.73
N ILE A 246 20.35 -19.42 8.78
CA ILE A 246 19.30 -19.22 7.78
C ILE A 246 19.13 -20.48 6.91
N ASN A 247 20.22 -21.05 6.43
CA ASN A 247 20.21 -22.26 5.61
C ASN A 247 19.58 -23.45 6.38
N ASP A 248 19.89 -23.58 7.67
CA ASP A 248 19.33 -24.61 8.54
C ASP A 248 17.83 -24.43 8.74
N VAL A 249 17.36 -23.19 8.95
CA VAL A 249 15.92 -22.89 9.04
C VAL A 249 15.21 -23.29 7.75
N LEU A 250 15.75 -22.90 6.59
CA LEU A 250 15.17 -23.23 5.28
C LEU A 250 15.04 -24.74 5.09
N THR A 251 16.12 -25.48 5.36
CA THR A 251 16.16 -26.92 5.14
C THR A 251 15.36 -27.70 6.18
N SER A 252 15.37 -27.29 7.45
CA SER A 252 14.59 -27.93 8.53
C SER A 252 13.09 -27.78 8.26
N LYS A 253 12.62 -26.56 7.98
CA LYS A 253 11.18 -26.31 7.73
C LYS A 253 10.69 -27.06 6.50
N ALA A 254 11.48 -27.13 5.44
CA ALA A 254 11.12 -27.93 4.27
C ALA A 254 11.05 -29.44 4.59
N LYS A 255 11.97 -29.96 5.43
CA LYS A 255 11.96 -31.36 5.90
C LYS A 255 10.81 -31.68 6.86
N GLU A 256 10.23 -30.68 7.52
CA GLU A 256 8.96 -30.80 8.26
C GLU A 256 7.75 -30.96 7.32
N GLY A 257 7.93 -30.92 6.00
CA GLY A 257 6.85 -31.02 5.02
C GLY A 257 6.23 -29.68 4.63
N LYS A 258 6.87 -28.56 4.96
CA LYS A 258 6.36 -27.21 4.67
C LYS A 258 6.85 -26.68 3.33
N PHE A 259 6.04 -25.85 2.68
CA PHE A 259 6.46 -25.00 1.59
C PHE A 259 7.02 -23.68 2.14
N VAL A 260 8.33 -23.49 1.98
CA VAL A 260 9.09 -22.39 2.57
C VAL A 260 9.42 -21.35 1.50
N VAL A 261 9.03 -20.10 1.71
CA VAL A 261 9.46 -18.99 0.86
C VAL A 261 10.58 -18.22 1.56
N ARG A 262 11.76 -18.21 0.94
CA ARG A 262 12.87 -17.33 1.31
C ARG A 262 12.66 -16.00 0.57
N PHE A 263 12.10 -15.03 1.26
CA PHE A 263 11.72 -13.75 0.67
C PHE A 263 12.84 -12.72 0.80
N LYS A 264 13.39 -12.29 -0.33
CA LYS A 264 14.61 -11.47 -0.40
C LYS A 264 14.32 -10.14 -1.07
N GLY A 265 14.93 -9.05 -0.60
CA GLY A 265 14.89 -7.77 -1.31
C GLY A 265 15.67 -7.85 -2.64
N GLY A 266 15.19 -7.14 -3.66
CA GLY A 266 15.78 -7.12 -4.99
C GLY A 266 15.67 -8.48 -5.69
N ASP A 267 16.80 -8.97 -6.21
CA ASP A 267 16.94 -10.27 -6.86
C ASP A 267 17.76 -11.23 -5.98
N PRO A 268 17.39 -12.53 -5.87
CA PRO A 268 18.10 -13.49 -5.02
C PRO A 268 19.59 -13.64 -5.34
N TYR A 269 20.01 -13.44 -6.60
CA TYR A 269 21.37 -13.72 -7.07
C TYR A 269 22.22 -12.47 -7.28
N VAL A 270 21.66 -11.27 -7.17
CA VAL A 270 22.43 -10.02 -7.21
C VAL A 270 22.80 -9.59 -5.79
N TYR A 271 23.98 -10.02 -5.33
CA TYR A 271 24.51 -9.80 -3.97
C TYR A 271 23.58 -10.21 -2.82
N GLY A 272 22.54 -11.00 -3.10
CA GLY A 272 21.59 -11.50 -2.11
C GLY A 272 22.02 -12.79 -1.42
N ARG A 273 23.12 -13.44 -1.85
CA ARG A 273 23.57 -14.76 -1.38
C ARG A 273 22.59 -15.91 -1.63
N GLY A 274 21.59 -15.72 -2.51
CA GLY A 274 20.58 -16.75 -2.79
C GLY A 274 21.18 -18.05 -3.34
N PHE A 275 22.31 -17.98 -4.05
CA PHE A 275 22.95 -19.19 -4.57
C PHE A 275 23.56 -20.06 -3.46
N GLU A 276 24.10 -19.44 -2.39
CA GLU A 276 24.59 -20.18 -1.21
C GLU A 276 23.42 -20.91 -0.51
N GLU A 277 22.28 -20.22 -0.38
CA GLU A 277 21.04 -20.77 0.19
C GLU A 277 20.52 -21.95 -0.66
N LEU A 278 20.57 -21.84 -1.99
CA LEU A 278 20.25 -22.93 -2.91
C LEU A 278 21.20 -24.11 -2.72
N GLN A 279 22.51 -23.89 -2.67
CA GLN A 279 23.50 -24.95 -2.51
C GLN A 279 23.27 -25.74 -1.22
N ALA A 280 22.95 -25.06 -0.12
CA ALA A 280 22.62 -25.73 1.14
C ALA A 280 21.35 -26.59 1.04
N CYS A 281 20.31 -26.10 0.36
CA CYS A 281 19.10 -26.88 0.12
C CYS A 281 19.35 -28.11 -0.75
N VAL A 282 20.13 -27.96 -1.83
CA VAL A 282 20.53 -29.07 -2.70
C VAL A 282 21.33 -30.12 -1.92
N ALA A 283 22.30 -29.69 -1.11
CA ALA A 283 23.08 -30.59 -0.25
C ALA A 283 22.20 -31.34 0.77
N ALA A 284 21.10 -30.72 1.20
CA ALA A 284 20.13 -31.31 2.12
C ALA A 284 19.05 -32.16 1.45
N GLY A 285 19.05 -32.30 0.11
CA GLY A 285 18.04 -33.03 -0.65
C GLY A 285 16.68 -32.32 -0.73
N VAL A 286 16.64 -31.01 -0.49
CA VAL A 286 15.41 -30.20 -0.51
C VAL A 286 15.19 -29.64 -1.92
N PRO A 287 14.01 -29.85 -2.55
CA PRO A 287 13.67 -29.22 -3.82
C PRO A 287 13.66 -27.70 -3.71
N VAL A 288 14.30 -27.01 -4.67
CA VAL A 288 14.36 -25.55 -4.70
C VAL A 288 13.82 -25.00 -6.00
N THR A 289 12.98 -23.98 -5.91
CA THR A 289 12.61 -23.11 -7.02
C THR A 289 13.20 -21.72 -6.81
N VAL A 290 13.70 -21.09 -7.86
CA VAL A 290 14.17 -19.70 -7.82
C VAL A 290 13.30 -18.83 -8.70
N VAL A 291 12.81 -17.73 -8.13
CA VAL A 291 12.03 -16.71 -8.81
C VAL A 291 12.83 -15.42 -8.81
N PRO A 292 13.32 -14.96 -9.99
CA PRO A 292 14.02 -13.70 -10.10
C PRO A 292 13.18 -12.53 -9.62
N GLY A 293 13.86 -11.50 -9.13
CA GLY A 293 13.25 -10.24 -8.71
C GLY A 293 13.75 -9.06 -9.53
N ILE A 294 13.02 -7.95 -9.46
CA ILE A 294 13.47 -6.70 -10.06
C ILE A 294 14.65 -6.15 -9.23
N THR A 295 15.85 -6.14 -9.82
CA THR A 295 17.08 -5.79 -9.09
C THR A 295 17.29 -4.29 -8.96
N SER A 296 17.68 -3.83 -7.76
CA SER A 296 17.80 -2.40 -7.44
C SER A 296 18.83 -1.62 -8.27
N PRO A 297 19.99 -2.17 -8.71
CA PRO A 297 20.93 -1.43 -9.55
C PRO A 297 20.38 -0.94 -10.89
N ILE A 298 19.28 -1.55 -11.36
CA ILE A 298 18.66 -1.20 -12.64
C ILE A 298 17.37 -0.43 -12.39
N SER A 299 16.51 -0.94 -11.50
CA SER A 299 15.18 -0.38 -11.30
C SER A 299 15.16 0.89 -10.46
N VAL A 300 16.04 1.03 -9.46
CA VAL A 300 16.09 2.23 -8.62
C VAL A 300 16.53 3.47 -9.40
N PRO A 301 17.57 3.41 -10.26
CA PRO A 301 17.83 4.49 -11.21
C PRO A 301 16.62 4.81 -12.07
N SER A 302 15.96 3.79 -12.62
CA SER A 302 14.77 3.97 -13.46
C SER A 302 13.61 4.66 -12.72
N SER A 303 13.36 4.33 -11.44
CA SER A 303 12.33 4.99 -10.62
C SER A 303 12.68 6.42 -10.22
N ALA A 304 13.95 6.81 -10.39
CA ALA A 304 14.44 8.18 -10.24
C ALA A 304 14.63 8.89 -11.59
N GLY A 305 14.11 8.33 -12.70
CA GLY A 305 14.22 8.94 -14.03
C GLY A 305 15.61 8.80 -14.69
N ILE A 306 16.51 8.00 -14.12
CA ILE A 306 17.89 7.84 -14.58
C ILE A 306 18.04 6.48 -15.27
N PRO A 307 18.27 6.42 -16.59
CA PRO A 307 18.51 5.16 -17.25
C PRO A 307 19.93 4.67 -16.97
N VAL A 308 20.14 3.36 -16.81
CA VAL A 308 21.50 2.81 -16.67
C VAL A 308 22.26 2.74 -18.00
N THR A 309 21.54 2.72 -19.12
CA THR A 309 22.11 2.82 -20.47
C THR A 309 21.43 3.90 -21.30
N HIS A 310 22.18 4.53 -22.21
CA HIS A 310 21.61 5.45 -23.18
C HIS A 310 22.41 5.44 -24.47
N ARG A 311 21.72 5.28 -25.61
CA ARG A 311 22.34 5.19 -26.93
C ARG A 311 23.18 6.45 -27.21
N GLY A 312 24.39 6.25 -27.72
CA GLY A 312 25.31 7.34 -28.02
C GLY A 312 26.01 7.95 -26.80
N VAL A 313 25.70 7.49 -25.59
CA VAL A 313 26.29 7.99 -24.34
C VAL A 313 27.04 6.87 -23.61
N THR A 314 26.37 5.75 -23.35
CA THR A 314 26.96 4.60 -22.65
C THR A 314 26.52 3.28 -23.29
N HIS A 315 27.48 2.37 -23.49
CA HIS A 315 27.27 1.04 -24.09
C HIS A 315 27.52 -0.10 -23.09
N GLU A 316 27.88 0.23 -21.86
CA GLU A 316 28.28 -0.73 -20.83
C GLU A 316 27.75 -0.29 -19.46
N VAL A 317 27.32 -1.25 -18.65
CA VAL A 317 26.93 -1.04 -17.26
C VAL A 317 27.71 -2.00 -16.40
N VAL A 318 28.37 -1.47 -15.36
CA VAL A 318 29.03 -2.28 -14.35
C VAL A 318 28.25 -2.15 -13.05
N ILE A 319 27.79 -3.28 -12.53
CA ILE A 319 27.20 -3.38 -11.20
C ILE A 319 28.29 -3.89 -10.26
N ALA A 320 28.61 -3.13 -9.23
CA ALA A 320 29.64 -3.48 -8.26
C ALA A 320 29.15 -3.32 -6.81
N SER A 321 29.70 -4.14 -5.93
CA SER A 321 29.43 -4.10 -4.50
C SER A 321 30.52 -3.32 -3.78
N GLY A 322 30.12 -2.30 -3.03
CA GLY A 322 30.94 -1.56 -2.07
C GLY A 322 31.07 -2.24 -0.71
N HIS A 323 30.69 -3.52 -0.58
CA HIS A 323 30.79 -4.22 0.71
C HIS A 323 32.24 -4.37 1.18
N VAL A 324 33.17 -4.55 0.24
CA VAL A 324 34.61 -4.60 0.49
C VAL A 324 35.24 -3.33 -0.09
N ARG A 325 36.05 -2.64 0.73
CA ARG A 325 36.67 -1.38 0.32
C ARG A 325 37.80 -1.60 -0.71
N PRO A 326 38.11 -0.60 -1.56
CA PRO A 326 39.29 -0.61 -2.42
C PRO A 326 40.58 -0.87 -1.63
N GLY A 327 41.50 -1.65 -2.20
CA GLY A 327 42.79 -1.99 -1.59
C GLY A 327 42.73 -2.98 -0.42
N HIS A 328 41.55 -3.49 -0.06
CA HIS A 328 41.46 -4.62 0.89
C HIS A 328 41.97 -5.92 0.24
N PRO A 329 42.66 -6.82 0.95
CA PRO A 329 43.11 -8.11 0.40
C PRO A 329 41.99 -8.96 -0.23
N ASP A 330 40.78 -8.87 0.33
CA ASP A 330 39.59 -9.58 -0.18
C ASP A 330 38.86 -8.83 -1.31
N SER A 331 39.34 -7.65 -1.72
CA SER A 331 38.74 -6.89 -2.83
C SER A 331 39.12 -7.56 -4.15
N LEU A 332 38.14 -8.18 -4.80
CA LEU A 332 38.32 -8.78 -6.13
C LEU A 332 38.22 -7.75 -7.27
N ILE A 333 37.82 -6.52 -6.98
CA ILE A 333 37.64 -5.45 -7.97
C ILE A 333 38.95 -4.67 -8.13
N ASP A 334 39.43 -4.56 -9.37
CA ASP A 334 40.46 -3.61 -9.76
C ASP A 334 39.82 -2.23 -10.02
N TRP A 335 39.90 -1.37 -9.02
CA TRP A 335 39.31 -0.03 -9.07
C TRP A 335 40.00 0.90 -10.07
N SER A 336 41.28 0.65 -10.37
CA SER A 336 42.02 1.45 -11.36
C SER A 336 41.51 1.19 -12.77
N VAL A 337 41.24 -0.08 -13.12
CA VAL A 337 40.63 -0.46 -14.39
C VAL A 337 39.18 0.04 -14.45
N LEU A 338 38.43 -0.07 -13.36
CA LEU A 338 37.05 0.39 -13.30
C LEU A 338 36.93 1.91 -13.52
N ALA A 339 37.90 2.69 -13.03
CA ALA A 339 37.98 4.13 -13.25
C ALA A 339 38.13 4.52 -14.73
N GLN A 340 38.82 3.67 -15.51
CA GLN A 340 39.09 3.89 -16.93
C GLN A 340 37.89 3.56 -17.83
N LEU A 341 36.89 2.83 -17.33
CA LEU A 341 35.67 2.55 -18.07
C LEU A 341 34.85 3.83 -18.28
N ARG A 342 34.17 3.92 -19.43
CA ARG A 342 33.42 5.12 -19.84
C ARG A 342 31.92 4.97 -19.67
N GLY A 343 31.44 3.76 -19.44
CA GLY A 343 30.02 3.51 -19.20
C GLY A 343 29.54 3.88 -17.81
N THR A 344 28.42 3.28 -17.44
CA THR A 344 27.74 3.55 -16.18
C THR A 344 28.21 2.58 -15.11
N LEU A 345 28.70 3.11 -13.99
CA LEU A 345 28.99 2.31 -12.80
C LEU A 345 27.86 2.47 -11.80
N VAL A 346 27.27 1.36 -11.37
CA VAL A 346 26.27 1.32 -10.32
C VAL A 346 26.84 0.61 -9.09
N LEU A 347 27.04 1.35 -8.01
CA LEU A 347 27.55 0.84 -6.74
C LEU A 347 26.42 0.53 -5.77
N MET A 348 26.41 -0.70 -5.27
CA MET A 348 25.56 -1.15 -4.18
C MET A 348 26.32 -1.19 -2.86
N MET A 349 25.63 -1.05 -1.73
CA MET A 349 26.22 -1.21 -0.39
C MET A 349 27.43 -0.28 -0.15
N ALA A 350 27.44 0.89 -0.78
CA ALA A 350 28.57 1.83 -0.74
C ALA A 350 28.37 3.00 0.24
N VAL A 351 27.17 3.17 0.81
CA VAL A 351 26.74 4.37 1.54
C VAL A 351 27.71 4.82 2.64
N GLU A 352 28.22 3.89 3.45
CA GLU A 352 29.11 4.22 4.56
C GLU A 352 30.51 4.69 4.12
N ARG A 353 30.88 4.54 2.84
CA ARG A 353 32.24 4.73 2.32
C ARG A 353 32.28 5.34 0.92
N VAL A 354 31.27 6.17 0.60
CA VAL A 354 31.17 6.80 -0.73
C VAL A 354 32.43 7.60 -1.08
N ASP A 355 33.01 8.27 -0.08
CA ASP A 355 34.29 8.96 -0.14
C ASP A 355 35.43 8.04 -0.62
N VAL A 356 35.59 6.88 0.00
CA VAL A 356 36.67 5.93 -0.32
C VAL A 356 36.55 5.41 -1.76
N PHE A 357 35.33 5.15 -2.24
CA PHE A 357 35.11 4.71 -3.61
C PHE A 357 35.33 5.83 -4.63
N ALA A 358 34.92 7.05 -4.31
CA ALA A 358 35.17 8.22 -5.14
C ALA A 358 36.67 8.49 -5.28
N ASP A 359 37.41 8.50 -4.17
CA ASP A 359 38.87 8.69 -4.14
C ASP A 359 39.61 7.65 -4.99
N ALA A 360 39.20 6.37 -4.90
CA ALA A 360 39.79 5.30 -5.68
C ALA A 360 39.55 5.48 -7.20
N LEU A 361 38.36 5.94 -7.59
CA LEU A 361 38.03 6.21 -8.99
C LEU A 361 38.77 7.45 -9.52
N LEU A 362 38.89 8.50 -8.71
CA LEU A 362 39.66 9.70 -9.04
C LEU A 362 41.15 9.37 -9.21
N ALA A 363 41.73 8.64 -8.25
CA ALA A 363 43.12 8.18 -8.33
C ALA A 363 43.37 7.26 -9.53
N GLY A 364 42.36 6.48 -9.92
CA GLY A 364 42.35 5.67 -11.13
C GLY A 364 42.16 6.46 -12.42
N GLY A 365 42.00 7.79 -12.38
CA GLY A 365 41.94 8.68 -13.54
C GLY A 365 40.53 9.00 -14.05
N LYS A 366 39.46 8.65 -13.33
CA LYS A 366 38.10 9.07 -13.70
C LYS A 366 37.95 10.58 -13.47
N PRO A 367 37.37 11.36 -14.42
CA PRO A 367 37.23 12.80 -14.28
C PRO A 367 36.38 13.20 -13.06
N GLY A 368 36.81 14.23 -12.32
CA GLY A 368 36.12 14.67 -11.10
C GLY A 368 34.75 15.29 -11.34
N ASP A 369 34.52 15.84 -12.53
CA ASP A 369 33.23 16.36 -12.99
C ASP A 369 32.26 15.28 -13.48
N THR A 370 32.63 13.99 -13.38
CA THR A 370 31.74 12.88 -13.75
C THR A 370 30.47 12.94 -12.89
N PRO A 371 29.27 12.96 -13.50
CA PRO A 371 28.02 13.02 -12.74
C PRO A 371 27.82 11.80 -11.84
N VAL A 372 27.25 12.06 -10.65
CA VAL A 372 26.89 11.06 -9.65
C VAL A 372 25.47 11.31 -9.15
N ALA A 373 24.68 10.24 -9.09
CA ALA A 373 23.36 10.25 -8.48
C ALA A 373 23.30 9.19 -7.37
N MET A 374 22.83 9.59 -6.19
CA MET A 374 22.63 8.73 -5.03
C MET A 374 21.14 8.65 -4.73
N ILE A 375 20.58 7.45 -4.79
CA ILE A 375 19.14 7.22 -4.68
C ILE A 375 18.89 6.36 -3.44
N GLU A 376 18.41 7.01 -2.39
CA GLU A 376 18.04 6.39 -1.12
C GLU A 376 16.59 5.92 -1.16
N ASN A 377 16.29 4.78 -0.53
CA ASN A 377 14.94 4.21 -0.43
C ASN A 377 14.24 4.11 -1.80
N GLY A 378 14.98 3.70 -2.82
CA GLY A 378 14.48 3.61 -4.19
C GLY A 378 13.17 2.84 -4.29
N SER A 379 12.24 3.34 -5.12
CA SER A 379 10.85 2.88 -5.30
C SER A 379 9.90 3.02 -4.09
N LEU A 380 10.39 3.41 -2.91
CA LEU A 380 9.53 3.63 -1.75
C LEU A 380 8.99 5.07 -1.75
N PRO A 381 7.87 5.34 -1.04
CA PRO A 381 7.36 6.71 -0.86
C PRO A 381 8.36 7.69 -0.24
N THR A 382 9.39 7.17 0.46
CA THR A 382 10.48 7.93 1.08
C THR A 382 11.72 8.06 0.19
N GLN A 383 11.60 7.78 -1.12
CA GLN A 383 12.70 7.89 -2.08
C GLN A 383 13.31 9.30 -2.05
N ARG A 384 14.65 9.38 -1.98
CA ARG A 384 15.40 10.63 -2.09
C ARG A 384 16.45 10.51 -3.18
N LEU A 385 16.50 11.48 -4.08
CA LEU A 385 17.52 11.61 -5.11
C LEU A 385 18.48 12.75 -4.75
N ILE A 386 19.76 12.43 -4.65
CA ILE A 386 20.85 13.39 -4.38
C ILE A 386 21.79 13.36 -5.58
N ARG A 387 22.02 14.52 -6.19
CA ARG A 387 22.94 14.66 -7.34
C ARG A 387 24.18 15.45 -6.96
N THR A 388 25.31 15.09 -7.56
CA THR A 388 26.64 15.70 -7.35
C THR A 388 27.56 15.29 -8.50
N ASP A 389 28.82 15.72 -8.46
CA ASP A 389 29.90 15.14 -9.25
C ASP A 389 30.77 14.19 -8.40
N LEU A 390 31.68 13.47 -9.07
CA LEU A 390 32.56 12.49 -8.44
C LEU A 390 33.51 13.12 -7.43
N ALA A 391 34.01 14.33 -7.69
CA ALA A 391 34.93 15.04 -6.80
C ALA A 391 34.30 15.39 -5.45
N HIS A 392 33.00 15.68 -5.43
CA HIS A 392 32.27 16.07 -4.21
C HIS A 392 31.36 14.96 -3.66
N ALA A 393 31.40 13.75 -4.22
CA ALA A 393 30.47 12.68 -3.87
C ALA A 393 30.47 12.31 -2.38
N GLY A 394 31.66 12.17 -1.79
CA GLY A 394 31.81 11.85 -0.36
C GLY A 394 31.30 12.97 0.56
N GLU A 395 31.67 14.21 0.27
CA GLU A 395 31.24 15.38 1.04
C GLU A 395 29.71 15.56 0.96
N THR A 396 29.14 15.47 -0.24
CA THR A 396 27.71 15.58 -0.45
C THR A 396 26.95 14.47 0.27
N ALA A 397 27.42 13.21 0.22
CA ALA A 397 26.79 12.11 0.95
C ALA A 397 26.74 12.36 2.47
N ALA A 398 27.83 12.90 3.04
CA ALA A 398 27.90 13.24 4.46
C ALA A 398 27.00 14.43 4.82
N ARG A 399 27.04 15.50 4.03
CA ARG A 399 26.24 16.72 4.23
C ARG A 399 24.74 16.44 4.16
N GLU A 400 24.30 15.65 3.18
CA GLU A 400 22.89 15.29 2.98
C GLU A 400 22.42 14.15 3.90
N GLY A 401 23.33 13.58 4.71
CA GLY A 401 23.05 12.49 5.63
C GLY A 401 22.49 11.26 4.92
N LEU A 402 23.12 10.83 3.83
CA LEU A 402 22.72 9.65 3.06
C LEU A 402 22.66 8.39 3.94
N LYS A 403 21.56 7.64 3.90
CA LYS A 403 21.38 6.41 4.68
C LYS A 403 21.17 5.19 3.78
N PRO A 404 21.55 3.98 4.24
CA PRO A 404 21.19 2.75 3.54
C PRO A 404 19.71 2.39 3.76
N PRO A 405 19.05 1.75 2.77
CA PRO A 405 19.58 1.31 1.49
C PRO A 405 19.63 2.45 0.45
N ALA A 406 20.74 2.55 -0.29
CA ALA A 406 20.86 3.46 -1.42
C ALA A 406 21.70 2.86 -2.57
N ILE A 407 21.41 3.31 -3.79
CA ILE A 407 22.14 3.00 -5.02
C ILE A 407 22.91 4.24 -5.46
N VAL A 408 24.20 4.09 -5.78
CA VAL A 408 25.04 5.18 -6.31
C VAL A 408 25.31 4.90 -7.78
N VAL A 409 24.90 5.80 -8.66
CA VAL A 409 25.12 5.75 -10.11
C VAL A 409 26.18 6.77 -10.47
N ILE A 410 27.22 6.36 -11.18
CA ILE A 410 28.36 7.18 -11.58
C ILE A 410 28.51 7.08 -13.10
N GLY A 411 28.49 8.21 -13.79
CA GLY A 411 28.62 8.30 -15.24
C GLY A 411 27.65 9.30 -15.86
N ALA A 412 27.79 9.56 -17.16
CA ALA A 412 27.05 10.63 -17.86
C ALA A 412 25.52 10.56 -17.67
N VAL A 413 24.93 9.36 -17.64
CA VAL A 413 23.48 9.17 -17.45
C VAL A 413 22.99 9.67 -16.08
N ALA A 414 23.84 9.69 -15.06
CA ALA A 414 23.51 10.25 -13.76
C ALA A 414 23.37 11.78 -13.78
N GLY A 415 23.69 12.44 -14.90
CA GLY A 415 23.43 13.86 -15.13
C GLY A 415 22.14 14.15 -15.89
N PHE A 416 21.39 13.13 -16.35
CA PHE A 416 20.14 13.35 -17.06
C PHE A 416 19.02 13.80 -16.11
N ASP A 417 18.29 14.84 -16.51
CA ASP A 417 17.20 15.49 -15.78
C ASP A 417 15.92 15.62 -16.62
N ASP A 418 15.88 15.08 -17.85
CA ASP A 418 14.70 15.16 -18.73
C ASP A 418 13.43 14.61 -18.07
N ALA A 419 13.57 13.59 -17.22
CA ALA A 419 12.45 13.00 -16.48
C ALA A 419 11.90 13.92 -15.38
N ASP A 420 12.70 14.87 -14.86
CA ASP A 420 12.26 15.85 -13.88
C ASP A 420 11.29 16.87 -14.50
N ALA A 421 11.29 16.99 -15.85
CA ALA A 421 10.41 17.88 -16.60
C ALA A 421 9.02 17.26 -16.92
N VAL A 422 8.81 15.97 -16.64
CA VAL A 422 7.57 15.25 -16.97
C VAL A 422 6.89 14.80 -15.68
N ALA A 423 5.64 15.25 -15.47
CA ALA A 423 4.82 14.74 -14.38
C ALA A 423 4.61 13.23 -14.55
N ALA A 424 4.86 12.45 -13.50
CA ALA A 424 4.53 11.03 -13.51
C ALA A 424 3.02 10.83 -13.75
N PHE A 425 2.60 9.72 -14.35
CA PHE A 425 1.18 9.44 -14.57
C PHE A 425 0.34 9.52 -13.28
N GLY A 426 0.92 9.20 -12.12
CA GLY A 426 0.28 9.38 -10.81
C GLY A 426 0.10 10.84 -10.38
N ASP A 427 0.98 11.75 -10.84
CA ASP A 427 0.82 13.19 -10.65
C ASP A 427 -0.20 13.79 -11.63
N LEU A 428 -0.43 13.16 -12.79
CA LEU A 428 -1.50 13.54 -13.71
C LEU A 428 -2.89 13.20 -13.16
N ASP A 429 -3.03 12.09 -12.43
CA ASP A 429 -4.30 11.77 -11.75
C ASP A 429 -4.55 12.72 -10.57
N ARG A 430 -3.51 13.12 -9.83
CA ARG A 430 -3.60 14.19 -8.80
C ARG A 430 -3.84 15.59 -9.38
N ALA A 431 -3.25 15.90 -10.54
CA ALA A 431 -3.46 17.18 -11.21
C ALA A 431 -4.84 17.25 -11.88
N ARG A 432 -5.40 16.11 -12.32
CA ARG A 432 -6.77 16.00 -12.82
C ARG A 432 -7.80 16.20 -11.71
N SER A 433 -7.60 15.59 -10.55
CA SER A 433 -8.47 15.84 -9.39
C SER A 433 -8.41 17.31 -8.95
N ALA A 434 -7.22 17.92 -8.89
CA ALA A 434 -7.07 19.35 -8.58
C ALA A 434 -7.66 20.27 -9.67
N GLY A 435 -7.59 19.88 -10.94
CA GLY A 435 -8.16 20.62 -12.06
C GLY A 435 -9.69 20.60 -12.12
N ASP A 436 -10.31 19.49 -11.72
CA ASP A 436 -11.76 19.38 -11.59
C ASP A 436 -12.29 20.16 -10.36
N GLU A 437 -11.52 20.23 -9.27
CA GLU A 437 -11.81 21.10 -8.12
C GLU A 437 -11.74 22.59 -8.47
N ALA A 438 -10.73 23.02 -9.24
CA ALA A 438 -10.61 24.40 -9.69
C ALA A 438 -11.72 24.82 -10.67
N ARG A 439 -12.22 23.88 -11.49
CA ARG A 439 -13.37 24.12 -12.38
C ARG A 439 -14.68 24.21 -11.61
N SER A 440 -14.87 23.36 -10.61
CA SER A 440 -15.99 23.41 -9.66
C SER A 440 -16.05 24.77 -8.95
N ALA A 441 -14.94 25.24 -8.39
CA ALA A 441 -14.86 26.54 -7.72
C ALA A 441 -15.09 27.74 -8.68
N GLY A 442 -14.65 27.62 -9.93
CA GLY A 442 -14.90 28.62 -10.98
C GLY A 442 -16.36 28.73 -11.40
N ASP A 443 -17.09 27.61 -11.44
CA ASP A 443 -18.52 27.57 -11.74
C ASP A 443 -19.38 28.06 -10.56
N GLU A 444 -18.98 27.78 -9.31
CA GLU A 444 -19.61 28.36 -8.12
C GLU A 444 -19.43 29.88 -8.04
N ALA A 445 -18.22 30.39 -8.34
CA ALA A 445 -17.97 31.84 -8.37
C ALA A 445 -18.73 32.56 -9.51
N ARG A 446 -19.06 31.87 -10.60
CA ARG A 446 -19.93 32.38 -11.67
C ARG A 446 -21.41 32.33 -11.31
N SER A 447 -21.82 31.34 -10.53
CA SER A 447 -23.19 31.20 -10.01
C SER A 447 -23.51 32.29 -8.98
N ALA A 448 -22.57 32.62 -8.10
CA ALA A 448 -22.71 33.65 -7.07
C ALA A 448 -22.75 35.11 -7.59
N ARG A 449 -22.53 35.33 -8.90
CA ARG A 449 -22.58 36.64 -9.56
C ARG A 449 -23.82 36.84 -10.45
N ARG A 450 -24.79 35.93 -10.40
CA ARG A 450 -26.06 36.04 -11.16
C ARG A 450 -27.26 36.35 -10.28
#